data_AF-A0A3A6TMA9-F1
#
_entry.id   AF-A0A3A6TMA9-F1
#
_cell.length_a   1.000
_cell.length_b   1.000
_cell.length_c   1.000
_cell.angle_alpha   90.00
_cell.angle_beta   90.00
_cell.angle_gamma   90.00
#
_symmetry.space_group_name_H-M   'P 1'
#
loop_
_entity.id
_entity.type
_entity.pdbx_description
1 polymer ?
#
loop_
_entity_poly.entity_id
_entity_poly.type
_entity_poly.pdbx_seq_one_letter_code
_entity_poly.pdbx_strand_id
1 'polypeptide(L)'
;MTKSWSVPFPESETEHEGMPVFWRFQATVEEDGIKIFALQYIAFHQTEHYAWLVPAHWIVNFKPAPNQWLQEWKQRRNRYAIKKVAKNAERSFAFPTKKLAIESLLRRKKYHLMRIKQDLAVVSTLVDGMKNIDTSTPDIEYNFGHNQETENWVFY
;
A
#
# COMPACT_ATOMS: atom_id res chain seq x y z
N MET A 1 21.87 20.07 -2.25
CA MET A 1 21.34 19.39 -1.05
C MET A 1 19.83 19.58 -1.01
N THR A 2 19.07 18.61 -1.52
CA THR A 2 17.61 18.61 -1.47
C THR A 2 17.18 18.37 -0.03
N LYS A 3 16.60 19.40 0.61
CA LYS A 3 15.99 19.28 1.95
C LYS A 3 15.05 18.07 1.92
N SER A 4 15.28 17.09 2.80
CA SER A 4 14.33 16.01 2.98
C SER A 4 12.99 16.63 3.35
N TRP A 5 11.93 16.22 2.66
CA TRP A 5 10.62 16.72 2.94
C TRP A 5 10.21 16.27 4.35
N SER A 6 10.39 17.20 5.28
CA SER A 6 9.52 17.47 6.42
C SER A 6 9.18 16.25 7.28
N VAL A 7 10.10 15.90 8.17
CA VAL A 7 9.69 15.45 9.50
C VAL A 7 9.24 16.74 10.23
N PRO A 8 7.94 16.96 10.47
CA PRO A 8 7.46 18.21 11.07
C PRO A 8 7.91 18.37 12.53
N PHE A 9 8.39 17.31 13.18
CA PHE A 9 8.89 17.34 14.56
C PHE A 9 10.30 16.74 14.70
N PRO A 10 11.10 17.18 15.69
CA PRO A 10 12.37 16.56 16.02
C PRO A 10 12.29 15.04 16.15
N GLU A 11 13.34 14.37 15.71
CA GLU A 11 13.40 12.91 15.67
C GLU A 11 13.29 12.22 17.05
N SER A 12 13.52 12.96 18.13
CA SER A 12 13.48 12.51 19.51
C SER A 12 12.11 12.61 20.17
N GLU A 13 11.11 13.20 19.52
CA GLU A 13 9.80 13.43 20.15
C GLU A 13 8.94 12.15 20.12
N THR A 14 8.63 11.66 21.32
CA THR A 14 7.65 10.58 21.55
C THR A 14 6.25 11.12 21.81
N GLU A 15 6.12 12.41 22.07
CA GLU A 15 4.87 13.11 22.39
C GLU A 15 4.89 14.53 21.82
N HIS A 16 3.71 15.07 21.52
CA HIS A 16 3.49 16.45 21.10
C HIS A 16 2.29 17.02 21.86
N GLU A 17 2.51 18.05 22.69
CA GLU A 17 1.46 18.63 23.56
C GLU A 17 0.73 17.57 24.43
N GLY A 18 1.47 16.57 24.91
CA GLY A 18 0.91 15.44 25.69
C GLY A 18 0.17 14.38 24.85
N MET A 19 0.12 14.53 23.53
CA MET A 19 -0.42 13.52 22.62
C MET A 19 0.69 12.60 22.09
N PRO A 20 0.54 11.27 22.17
CA PRO A 20 1.57 10.34 21.70
C PRO A 20 1.85 10.41 20.19
N VAL A 21 3.13 10.33 19.83
CA VAL A 21 3.62 10.31 18.46
C VAL A 21 3.76 8.86 17.98
N PHE A 22 3.27 8.61 16.78
CA PHE A 22 3.38 7.33 16.06
C PHE A 22 4.21 7.51 14.79
N TRP A 23 4.91 6.45 14.41
CA TRP A 23 5.87 6.43 13.33
C TRP A 23 5.46 5.46 12.23
N ARG A 24 5.71 5.83 10.98
CA ARG A 24 5.57 4.96 9.82
C ARG A 24 6.73 5.20 8.86
N PHE A 25 7.48 4.16 8.54
CA PHE A 25 8.46 4.23 7.46
C PHE A 25 7.83 3.91 6.11
N GLN A 26 8.25 4.67 5.09
CA GLN A 26 7.90 4.47 3.69
C GLN A 26 9.16 4.51 2.83
N ALA A 27 9.13 3.76 1.73
CA ALA A 27 10.17 3.79 0.71
C ALA A 27 9.57 4.32 -0.60
N THR A 28 10.30 5.18 -1.29
CA THR A 28 9.99 5.68 -2.62
C THR A 28 11.19 5.46 -3.55
N VAL A 29 10.92 5.36 -4.86
CA VAL A 29 11.96 5.31 -5.88
C VAL A 29 12.16 6.74 -6.40
N GLU A 30 13.38 7.25 -6.27
CA GLU A 30 13.84 8.54 -6.82
C GLU A 30 14.90 8.25 -7.91
N GLU A 31 15.34 9.28 -8.63
CA GLU A 31 16.32 9.16 -9.73
C GLU A 31 17.66 8.57 -9.26
N ASP A 32 18.06 8.86 -8.02
CA ASP A 32 19.32 8.42 -7.39
C ASP A 32 19.20 7.09 -6.62
N GLY A 33 18.00 6.46 -6.62
CA GLY A 33 17.77 5.15 -6.04
C GLY A 33 16.56 5.07 -5.12
N ILE A 34 16.61 4.19 -4.13
CA ILE A 34 15.51 3.98 -3.18
C ILE A 34 15.75 4.84 -1.95
N LYS A 35 14.81 5.74 -1.67
CA LYS A 35 14.82 6.56 -0.47
C LYS A 35 13.83 6.05 0.55
N ILE A 36 14.29 5.92 1.78
CA ILE A 36 13.46 5.57 2.93
C ILE A 36 13.31 6.82 3.80
N PHE A 37 12.08 7.17 4.14
CA PHE A 37 11.78 8.30 5.00
C PHE A 37 10.75 7.93 6.07
N ALA A 38 10.82 8.63 7.19
CA ALA A 38 9.92 8.47 8.32
C ALA A 38 8.78 9.49 8.24
N LEU A 39 7.56 9.01 8.43
CA LEU A 39 6.36 9.82 8.59
C LEU A 39 5.92 9.77 10.04
N GLN A 40 5.54 10.94 10.56
CA GLN A 40 5.00 11.10 11.91
C GLN A 40 3.49 11.29 11.88
N TYR A 41 2.85 10.72 12.90
CA TYR A 41 1.43 10.80 13.14
C TYR A 41 1.19 11.09 14.62
N ILE A 42 0.16 11.87 14.93
CA ILE A 42 -0.20 12.19 16.31
C ILE A 42 -1.50 11.49 16.68
N ALA A 43 -1.51 10.83 17.83
CA ALA A 43 -2.69 10.15 18.35
C ALA A 43 -3.56 11.12 19.17
N PHE A 44 -4.62 11.65 18.55
CA PHE A 44 -5.55 12.57 19.22
C PHE A 44 -6.61 11.84 20.05
N HIS A 45 -6.83 10.55 19.81
CA HIS A 45 -7.76 9.72 20.57
C HIS A 45 -7.25 8.28 20.65
N GLN A 46 -7.40 7.66 21.81
CA GLN A 46 -6.95 6.30 22.06
C GLN A 46 -7.95 5.52 22.91
N THR A 47 -7.99 4.23 22.66
CA THR A 47 -8.62 3.20 23.49
C THR A 47 -7.55 2.19 23.90
N GLU A 48 -7.93 1.15 24.63
CA GLU A 48 -7.03 0.05 24.96
C GLU A 48 -6.41 -0.60 23.71
N HIS A 49 -7.21 -0.81 22.66
CA HIS A 49 -6.79 -1.57 21.48
C HIS A 49 -6.47 -0.71 20.25
N TYR A 50 -7.01 0.50 20.18
CA TYR A 50 -6.91 1.34 18.98
C TYR A 50 -6.43 2.75 19.28
N ALA A 51 -5.76 3.36 18.31
CA ALA A 51 -5.46 4.78 18.28
C ALA A 51 -5.98 5.40 16.98
N TRP A 52 -6.47 6.64 17.07
CA TRP A 52 -6.86 7.46 15.92
C TRP A 52 -5.79 8.51 15.71
N LEU A 53 -5.22 8.47 14.52
CA LEU A 53 -4.01 9.17 14.15
C LEU A 53 -4.31 10.22 13.07
N VAL A 54 -3.68 11.38 13.17
CA VAL A 54 -3.60 12.37 12.09
C VAL A 54 -2.15 12.58 11.68
N PRO A 55 -1.87 12.94 10.42
CA PRO A 55 -0.53 13.35 10.03
C PRO A 55 -0.05 14.51 10.89
N ALA A 56 1.20 14.45 11.35
CA ALA A 56 1.77 15.46 12.23
C ALA A 56 1.68 16.90 11.69
N HIS A 57 1.88 17.08 10.38
CA HIS A 57 1.77 18.40 9.73
C HIS A 57 0.35 19.00 9.76
N TRP A 58 -0.68 18.21 10.06
CA TRP A 58 -2.04 18.74 10.23
C TRP A 58 -2.17 19.51 11.52
N ILE A 59 -1.54 19.07 12.61
CA ILE A 59 -1.67 19.74 13.91
C ILE A 59 -1.02 21.12 13.90
N VAL A 60 0.07 21.29 13.15
CA VAL A 60 0.70 22.60 12.96
C VAL A 60 -0.25 23.59 12.26
N ASN A 61 -1.06 23.11 11.33
CA ASN A 61 -1.93 23.94 10.49
C ASN A 61 -3.38 24.05 11.02
N PHE A 62 -3.81 23.10 11.83
CA PHE A 62 -5.19 22.98 12.33
C PHE A 62 -5.18 22.72 13.83
N LYS A 63 -5.92 23.55 14.59
CA LYS A 63 -6.06 23.35 16.03
C LYS A 63 -6.62 21.95 16.33
N PRO A 64 -6.03 21.20 17.28
CA PRO A 64 -6.57 19.91 17.70
C PRO A 64 -8.01 20.03 18.19
N ALA A 65 -8.94 19.30 17.56
CA ALA A 65 -10.33 19.18 18.00
C ALA A 65 -10.73 17.69 18.10
N PRO A 66 -10.24 16.95 19.12
CA PRO A 66 -10.35 15.48 19.18
C PRO A 66 -11.79 14.95 19.04
N ASN A 67 -12.74 15.59 19.73
CA ASN A 67 -14.14 15.19 19.70
C ASN A 67 -14.77 15.40 18.32
N GLN A 68 -14.50 16.54 17.69
CA GLN A 68 -14.98 16.86 16.35
C GLN A 68 -14.40 15.88 15.32
N TRP A 69 -13.09 15.67 15.33
CA TRP A 69 -12.41 14.76 14.39
C TRP A 69 -12.89 13.31 14.55
N LEU A 70 -13.14 12.87 15.77
CA LEU A 70 -13.70 11.54 16.00
C LEU A 70 -15.12 11.41 15.41
N GLN A 71 -15.96 12.45 15.55
CA GLN A 71 -17.28 12.48 14.94
C GLN A 71 -17.21 12.52 13.41
N GLU A 72 -16.35 13.36 12.84
CA GLU A 72 -16.14 13.42 11.39
C GLU A 72 -15.63 12.10 10.81
N TRP A 73 -14.76 11.40 11.54
CA TRP A 73 -14.31 10.05 11.17
C TRP A 73 -15.45 9.04 11.20
N LYS A 74 -16.31 9.06 12.25
CA LYS A 74 -17.51 8.21 12.34
C LYS A 74 -18.49 8.49 11.21
N GLN A 75 -18.66 9.76 10.83
CA GLN A 75 -19.49 10.21 9.71
C GLN A 75 -18.82 10.04 8.33
N ARG A 76 -17.63 9.43 8.28
CA ARG A 76 -16.84 9.17 7.05
C ARG A 76 -16.39 10.42 6.27
N ARG A 77 -16.54 11.63 6.82
CA ARG A 77 -16.12 12.88 6.16
C ARG A 77 -14.60 12.99 5.99
N ASN A 78 -13.85 12.60 7.03
CA ASN A 78 -12.38 12.70 7.07
C ASN A 78 -11.67 11.34 7.22
N ARG A 79 -12.30 10.27 6.71
CA ARG A 79 -11.81 8.89 6.90
C ARG A 79 -10.45 8.61 6.25
N TYR A 80 -10.11 9.31 5.18
CA TYR A 80 -8.82 9.13 4.50
C TYR A 80 -7.67 9.82 5.22
N ALA A 81 -7.94 10.92 5.90
CA ALA A 81 -6.94 11.65 6.64
C ALA A 81 -6.70 11.08 8.05
N ILE A 82 -7.79 10.75 8.76
CA ILE A 82 -7.72 10.17 10.10
C ILE A 82 -7.58 8.65 9.98
N LYS A 83 -6.47 8.11 10.49
CA LYS A 83 -6.18 6.67 10.46
C LYS A 83 -6.50 6.03 11.80
N LYS A 84 -7.38 5.03 11.80
CA LYS A 84 -7.56 4.13 12.96
C LYS A 84 -6.51 3.01 12.86
N VAL A 85 -5.70 2.84 13.89
CA VAL A 85 -4.65 1.82 13.98
C VAL A 85 -4.87 0.92 15.18
N ALA A 86 -4.57 -0.37 15.06
CA ALA A 86 -4.56 -1.30 16.19
C ALA A 86 -3.20 -1.21 16.90
N LYS A 87 -3.16 -1.17 18.23
CA LYS A 87 -1.90 -1.04 18.96
C LYS A 87 -1.05 -2.32 18.92
N ASN A 88 -1.70 -3.48 18.90
CA ASN A 88 -1.04 -4.78 19.03
C ASN A 88 -0.93 -5.56 17.71
N ALA A 89 -1.36 -5.00 16.59
CA ALA A 89 -1.25 -5.70 15.32
C ALA A 89 0.12 -5.46 14.69
N GLU A 90 0.84 -6.54 14.37
CA GLU A 90 2.16 -6.47 13.73
C GLU A 90 2.15 -5.77 12.37
N ARG A 91 0.99 -5.81 11.69
CA ARG A 91 0.75 -5.16 10.39
C ARG A 91 0.05 -3.83 10.52
N SER A 92 0.08 -3.21 11.70
CA SER A 92 -0.47 -1.88 11.90
C SER A 92 0.14 -0.86 10.97
N PHE A 93 -0.65 0.17 10.70
CA PHE A 93 -0.28 1.21 9.76
C PHE A 93 0.88 2.08 10.28
N ALA A 94 0.90 2.37 11.57
CA ALA A 94 1.93 3.14 12.27
C ALA A 94 2.16 2.56 13.68
N PHE A 95 3.30 2.85 14.28
CA PHE A 95 3.77 2.23 15.52
C PHE A 95 4.27 3.26 16.55
N PRO A 96 4.17 2.97 17.85
CA PRO A 96 4.64 3.90 18.90
C PRO A 96 6.14 4.19 18.84
N THR A 97 6.95 3.27 18.31
CA THR A 97 8.41 3.42 18.23
C THR A 97 8.91 3.29 16.79
N LYS A 98 9.99 4.01 16.47
CA LYS A 98 10.69 3.87 15.18
C LYS A 98 11.15 2.44 14.92
N LYS A 99 11.64 1.74 15.95
CA LYS A 99 12.09 0.34 15.87
C LYS A 99 10.97 -0.58 15.36
N LEU A 100 9.77 -0.50 15.95
CA LEU A 100 8.62 -1.28 15.49
C LEU A 100 8.19 -0.86 14.07
N ALA A 101 8.22 0.44 13.77
CA ALA A 101 7.85 0.94 12.45
C ALA A 101 8.80 0.46 11.33
N ILE A 102 10.11 0.40 11.58
CA ILE A 102 11.08 -0.11 10.60
C ILE A 102 10.99 -1.63 10.47
N GLU A 103 10.79 -2.36 11.57
CA GLU A 103 10.55 -3.81 11.54
C GLU A 103 9.32 -4.15 10.70
N SER A 104 8.24 -3.37 10.82
CA SER A 104 7.05 -3.52 9.98
C SER A 104 7.32 -3.25 8.50
N LEU A 105 8.11 -2.23 8.15
CA LEU A 105 8.52 -2.01 6.76
C LEU A 105 9.33 -3.19 6.22
N LEU A 106 10.30 -3.69 6.99
CA LEU A 106 11.12 -4.84 6.62
C LEU A 106 10.29 -6.10 6.39
N ARG A 107 9.32 -6.39 7.27
CA ARG A 107 8.39 -7.52 7.10
C ARG A 107 7.56 -7.40 5.82
N ARG A 108 7.03 -6.21 5.51
CA ARG A 108 6.30 -5.95 4.26
C ARG A 108 7.19 -6.18 3.03
N LYS A 109 8.44 -5.70 3.06
CA LYS A 109 9.39 -5.91 1.94
C LYS A 109 9.78 -7.38 1.77
N LYS A 110 9.98 -8.13 2.86
CA LYS A 110 10.18 -9.59 2.82
C LYS A 110 9.01 -10.31 2.16
N TYR A 111 7.78 -9.93 2.53
CA TYR A 111 6.57 -10.49 1.92
C TYR A 111 6.48 -10.18 0.41
N HIS A 112 6.73 -8.93 0.01
CA HIS A 112 6.75 -8.57 -1.41
C HIS A 112 7.82 -9.33 -2.19
N LEU A 113 9.02 -9.49 -1.63
CA LEU A 113 10.08 -10.27 -2.26
C LEU A 113 9.67 -11.73 -2.47
N MET A 114 9.03 -12.34 -1.47
CA MET A 114 8.51 -13.71 -1.58
C MET A 114 7.47 -13.84 -2.70
N ARG A 115 6.54 -12.88 -2.80
CA ARG A 115 5.52 -12.85 -3.87
C ARG A 115 6.15 -12.73 -5.25
N ILE A 116 7.11 -11.80 -5.43
CA ILE A 116 7.82 -11.63 -6.70
C ILE A 116 8.56 -12.91 -7.11
N LYS A 117 9.21 -13.60 -6.16
CA LYS A 117 9.87 -14.88 -6.44
C LYS A 117 8.90 -15.97 -6.89
N GLN A 118 7.71 -16.03 -6.27
CA GLN A 118 6.66 -16.95 -6.68
C GLN A 118 6.17 -16.65 -8.10
N ASP A 119 5.89 -15.38 -8.38
CA ASP A 119 5.42 -14.94 -9.70
C ASP A 119 6.49 -15.22 -10.78
N LEU A 120 7.76 -14.97 -10.49
CA LEU A 120 8.88 -15.27 -11.38
C LEU A 120 9.01 -16.77 -11.67
N ALA A 121 8.82 -17.64 -10.67
CA ALA A 121 8.84 -19.09 -10.87
C ALA A 121 7.71 -19.54 -11.82
N VAL A 122 6.48 -19.03 -11.61
CA VAL A 122 5.33 -19.33 -12.48
C VAL A 122 5.60 -18.88 -13.92
N VAL A 123 6.08 -17.65 -14.12
CA VAL A 123 6.37 -17.12 -15.45
C VAL A 123 7.48 -17.92 -16.13
N SER A 124 8.53 -18.29 -15.41
CA SER A 124 9.62 -19.11 -15.96
C SER A 124 9.11 -20.46 -16.45
N THR A 125 8.31 -21.17 -15.64
CA THR A 125 7.73 -22.46 -16.02
C THR A 125 6.84 -22.35 -17.26
N LEU A 126 6.02 -21.29 -17.35
CA LEU A 126 5.18 -21.05 -18.53
C LEU A 126 6.03 -20.83 -19.78
N VAL A 127 7.05 -19.98 -19.70
CA VAL A 127 7.95 -19.71 -20.84
C VAL A 127 8.66 -20.98 -21.31
N ASP A 128 9.13 -21.82 -20.39
CA ASP A 128 9.77 -23.09 -20.76
C ASP A 128 8.78 -24.09 -21.36
N GLY A 129 7.55 -24.13 -20.86
CA GLY A 129 6.46 -24.90 -21.47
C GLY A 129 6.15 -24.45 -22.89
N MET A 130 6.10 -23.12 -23.13
CA MET A 130 5.82 -22.54 -24.45
C MET A 130 6.85 -22.91 -25.51
N LYS A 131 8.12 -23.13 -25.13
CA LYS A 131 9.17 -23.59 -26.07
C LYS A 131 8.90 -24.98 -26.65
N ASN A 132 8.11 -25.79 -25.95
CA ASN A 132 7.81 -27.17 -26.35
C ASN A 132 6.44 -27.29 -27.04
N ILE A 133 5.75 -26.19 -27.30
CA ILE A 133 4.49 -26.21 -28.03
C ILE A 133 4.80 -26.51 -29.50
N ASP A 134 4.20 -27.57 -30.02
CA ASP A 134 4.24 -27.86 -31.44
C ASP A 134 3.41 -26.81 -32.20
N THR A 135 4.07 -26.08 -33.08
CA THR A 135 3.44 -25.04 -33.92
C THR A 135 3.28 -25.49 -35.37
N SER A 136 3.66 -26.73 -35.67
CA SER A 136 3.63 -27.28 -37.04
C SER A 136 2.21 -27.55 -37.54
N THR A 137 1.26 -27.73 -36.63
CA THR A 137 -0.16 -27.89 -36.96
C THR A 137 -1.00 -26.90 -36.13
N PRO A 138 -1.93 -26.15 -36.74
CA PRO A 138 -2.87 -25.36 -35.97
C PRO A 138 -3.81 -26.30 -35.20
N ASP A 139 -3.86 -26.18 -33.88
CA ASP A 139 -4.74 -26.97 -32.98
C ASP A 139 -6.24 -26.80 -33.29
N ILE A 140 -6.60 -25.86 -34.17
CA ILE A 140 -7.95 -25.60 -34.61
C ILE A 140 -7.90 -25.46 -36.13
N GLU A 141 -8.32 -26.49 -36.86
CA GLU A 141 -8.89 -26.29 -38.20
C GLU A 141 -10.17 -25.47 -38.01
N TYR A 142 -10.02 -24.14 -37.99
CA TYR A 142 -11.16 -23.26 -38.10
C TYR A 142 -11.66 -23.41 -39.53
N ASN A 143 -12.67 -24.25 -39.71
CA ASN A 143 -13.42 -24.35 -40.97
C ASN A 143 -14.20 -23.04 -41.19
N PHE A 144 -13.51 -21.94 -41.47
CA PHE A 144 -14.09 -20.80 -42.18
C PHE A 144 -14.21 -21.20 -43.65
N GLY A 145 -15.23 -22.01 -43.92
CA GLY A 145 -15.54 -22.49 -45.25
C GLY A 145 -16.97 -22.93 -45.28
N HIS A 146 -17.79 -22.20 -46.03
CA HIS A 146 -18.89 -22.72 -46.84
C HIS A 146 -19.45 -24.05 -46.34
N ASN A 147 -20.09 -24.03 -45.17
CA ASN A 147 -20.98 -25.12 -44.79
C ASN A 147 -22.28 -24.94 -45.58
N GLN A 148 -23.05 -26.02 -45.76
CA GLN A 148 -24.31 -26.01 -46.51
C GLN A 148 -25.29 -24.90 -46.04
N GLU A 149 -25.14 -24.47 -44.78
CA GLU A 149 -25.85 -23.33 -44.21
C GLU A 149 -25.40 -21.96 -44.73
N THR A 150 -24.09 -21.71 -44.91
CA THR A 150 -23.54 -20.40 -45.33
C THR A 150 -23.57 -20.18 -46.84
N GLU A 151 -23.66 -21.25 -47.64
CA GLU A 151 -23.83 -21.14 -49.11
C GLU A 151 -25.24 -20.70 -49.55
N ASN A 152 -26.25 -20.84 -48.68
CA ASN A 152 -27.64 -20.47 -48.98
C ASN A 152 -28.03 -19.06 -48.50
N TRP A 153 -27.08 -18.25 -48.04
CA TRP A 153 -27.35 -16.88 -47.62
C TRP A 153 -27.52 -15.98 -48.86
N VAL A 154 -28.77 -15.82 -49.29
CA VAL A 154 -29.16 -14.76 -50.21
C VAL A 154 -29.32 -13.48 -49.38
N PHE A 155 -28.39 -12.54 -49.55
CA PHE A 155 -28.54 -11.21 -48.99
C PHE A 155 -29.51 -10.41 -49.88
N TYR A 156 -30.65 -10.03 -49.30
CA TYR A 156 -31.63 -9.12 -49.90
C TYR A 156 -31.19 -7.67 -49.81
#